data_AF-A0A4R4ZJL1-F1
#
_entry.id   AF-A0A4R4ZJL1-F1
#
_cell.length_a   1.000
_cell.length_b   1.000
_cell.length_c   1.000
_cell.angle_alpha   90.00
_cell.angle_beta   90.00
_cell.angle_gamma   90.00
#
_symmetry.space_group_name_H-M   'P 1'
#
loop_
_entity.id
_entity.type
_entity.pdbx_description
1 polymer ?
#
loop_
_entity_poly.entity_id
_entity_poly.type
_entity_poly.pdbx_seq_one_letter_code
_entity_poly.pdbx_strand_id
1 'polypeptide(L)'
;MNASDNTAEQIAARLDAVIRRQRRAARADVEGLTHGRFRVLRTLDQAGRPLRLSELATQLGIVPRSATSVVDDLEAGGLLNRLADD
;
A
#
# COMPACT_ATOMS: atom_id res chain seq x y z
N MET A 1 -12.92 -20.11 33.16
CA MET A 1 -11.96 -19.57 32.16
C MET A 1 -10.56 -19.80 32.72
N ASN A 2 -9.77 -20.66 32.09
CA ASN A 2 -8.58 -21.26 32.72
C ASN A 2 -7.34 -20.37 32.48
N ALA A 3 -6.42 -20.28 33.45
CA ALA A 3 -5.24 -19.40 33.36
C ALA A 3 -4.33 -19.70 32.15
N SER A 4 -4.29 -20.96 31.70
CA SER A 4 -3.58 -21.37 30.48
C SER A 4 -4.22 -20.83 29.20
N ASP A 5 -5.54 -20.73 29.15
CA ASP A 5 -6.30 -20.17 28.01
C ASP A 5 -6.00 -18.68 27.84
N ASN A 6 -5.98 -17.96 28.97
CA ASN A 6 -5.61 -16.55 29.02
C ASN A 6 -4.13 -16.31 28.62
N THR A 7 -3.25 -17.26 28.94
CA THR A 7 -1.83 -17.20 28.53
C THR A 7 -1.69 -17.40 27.03
N ALA A 8 -2.42 -18.35 26.43
CA ALA A 8 -2.44 -18.57 24.99
C ALA A 8 -2.96 -17.34 24.22
N GLU A 9 -4.05 -16.74 24.69
CA GLU A 9 -4.60 -15.49 24.12
C GLU A 9 -3.61 -14.33 24.19
N GLN A 10 -2.91 -14.16 25.32
CA GLN A 10 -1.90 -13.11 25.47
C GLN A 10 -0.70 -13.32 24.54
N ILE A 11 -0.27 -14.57 24.34
CA ILE A 11 0.81 -14.91 23.39
C ILE A 11 0.35 -14.59 21.97
N ALA A 12 -0.86 -15.00 21.59
CA ALA A 12 -1.42 -14.73 20.27
C ALA A 12 -1.52 -13.22 19.98
N ALA A 13 -2.04 -12.44 20.93
CA ALA A 13 -2.16 -10.99 20.80
C ALA A 13 -0.79 -10.30 20.66
N ARG A 14 0.23 -10.75 21.40
CA ARG A 14 1.60 -10.22 21.28
C ARG A 14 2.24 -10.58 19.95
N LEU A 15 2.07 -11.82 19.47
CA LEU A 15 2.56 -12.25 18.16
C LEU A 15 1.91 -11.43 17.03
N ASP A 16 0.60 -11.21 17.10
CA ASP A 16 -0.11 -10.37 16.13
C ASP A 16 0.42 -8.93 16.12
N ALA A 17 0.68 -8.35 17.29
CA ALA A 17 1.25 -7.01 17.38
C ALA A 17 2.65 -6.93 16.75
N VAL A 18 3.50 -7.95 16.98
CA VAL A 18 4.84 -8.06 16.38
C VAL A 18 4.74 -8.23 14.86
N ILE A 19 3.89 -9.13 14.37
CA ILE A 19 3.68 -9.36 12.94
C ILE A 19 3.18 -8.08 12.25
N ARG A 20 2.23 -7.37 12.85
CA ARG A 20 1.75 -6.08 12.32
C ARG A 20 2.87 -5.04 12.26
N ARG A 21 3.70 -4.95 13.30
CA ARG A 21 4.85 -4.03 13.33
C ARG A 21 5.87 -4.39 12.26
N GLN A 22 6.22 -5.66 12.11
CA GLN A 22 7.15 -6.14 11.09
C GLN A 22 6.61 -5.88 9.68
N ARG A 23 5.32 -6.13 9.42
CA ARG A 23 4.69 -5.76 8.14
C ARG A 23 4.72 -4.26 7.87
N ARG A 24 4.60 -3.42 8.90
CA ARG A 24 4.75 -1.96 8.75
C ARG A 24 6.20 -1.55 8.47
N ALA A 25 7.16 -2.16 9.16
CA ALA A 25 8.60 -1.89 8.97
C ALA A 25 9.09 -2.39 7.59
N ALA A 26 8.72 -3.59 7.18
CA ALA A 26 9.04 -4.11 5.84
C ALA A 26 8.43 -3.28 4.70
N ARG A 27 7.32 -2.57 4.95
CA ARG A 27 6.76 -1.58 4.02
C ARG A 27 7.52 -0.24 4.03
N ALA A 28 8.34 0.01 5.05
CA ALA A 28 9.17 1.20 5.17
C ALA A 28 10.60 0.98 4.64
N ASP A 29 11.03 -0.28 4.50
CA ASP A 29 12.40 -0.68 4.12
C ASP A 29 12.65 -0.80 2.60
N VAL A 30 11.66 -0.49 1.75
CA VAL A 30 11.95 -0.24 0.33
C VAL A 30 12.28 1.25 0.22
N GLU A 31 13.57 1.58 0.13
CA GLU A 31 14.10 2.95 0.11
C GLU A 31 13.18 3.92 -0.66
N GLY A 32 12.50 4.82 0.08
CA GLY A 32 11.66 5.87 -0.49
C GLY A 32 10.23 5.48 -0.93
N LEU A 33 9.84 4.20 -0.88
CA LEU A 33 8.51 3.75 -1.31
C LEU A 33 7.52 3.70 -0.14
N THR A 34 6.79 4.80 0.08
CA THR A 34 5.75 4.85 1.13
C THR A 34 4.61 3.85 0.88
N HIS A 35 3.83 3.53 1.92
CA HIS A 35 2.69 2.62 1.79
C HIS A 35 1.68 3.06 0.71
N GLY A 36 1.46 4.37 0.57
CA GLY A 36 0.61 4.94 -0.48
C GLY A 36 1.15 4.65 -1.87
N ARG A 37 2.45 4.89 -2.09
CA ARG A 37 3.15 4.61 -3.35
C ARG A 37 3.13 3.13 -3.71
N PHE A 38 3.43 2.25 -2.74
CA PHE A 38 3.33 0.79 -2.94
C PHE A 38 1.92 0.34 -3.30
N ARG A 39 0.89 0.93 -2.67
CA ARG A 39 -0.50 0.59 -2.97
C ARG A 39 -0.88 0.97 -4.40
N VAL A 40 -0.41 2.11 -4.91
CA VAL A 40 -0.61 2.50 -6.31
C VAL A 40 0.03 1.50 -7.26
N LEU A 41 1.31 1.15 -7.05
CA LEU A 41 2.02 0.19 -7.91
C LEU A 41 1.32 -1.17 -7.93
N ARG A 42 0.90 -1.66 -6.75
CA ARG A 42 0.14 -2.92 -6.65
C ARG A 42 -1.19 -2.85 -7.38
N THR A 43 -1.91 -1.73 -7.29
CA THR A 43 -3.19 -1.55 -8.00
C THR A 43 -2.99 -1.54 -9.52
N LEU A 44 -1.93 -0.90 -10.03
CA LEU A 44 -1.61 -0.90 -11.46
C LEU A 44 -1.21 -2.30 -11.95
N ASP A 45 -0.38 -3.01 -11.19
CA ASP A 45 0.01 -4.40 -11.46
C ASP A 45 -1.22 -5.33 -11.53
N GLN A 46 -2.11 -5.23 -10.54
CA GLN A 46 -3.36 -6.01 -10.48
C GLN A 46 -4.32 -5.70 -11.63
N ALA A 47 -4.33 -4.47 -12.15
CA ALA A 47 -5.18 -4.10 -13.28
C ALA A 47 -4.71 -4.74 -14.60
N GLY A 48 -3.40 -5.02 -14.74
CA GLY A 48 -2.82 -5.62 -15.94
C GLY A 48 -2.96 -4.76 -17.21
N ARG A 49 -3.39 -3.50 -17.08
CA ARG A 49 -3.58 -2.54 -18.16
C ARG A 49 -3.36 -1.11 -17.66
N PRO A 50 -3.10 -0.15 -18.57
CA PRO A 50 -3.14 1.26 -18.22
C PRO A 50 -4.49 1.65 -17.58
N LEU A 51 -4.42 2.43 -16.50
CA LEU A 51 -5.59 2.99 -15.83
C LEU A 51 -5.66 4.49 -16.07
N ARG A 52 -6.87 5.00 -16.30
CA ARG A 52 -7.12 6.44 -16.23
C ARG A 52 -6.93 6.92 -14.78
N LEU A 53 -6.49 8.17 -14.60
CA LEU A 53 -6.25 8.73 -13.26
C LEU A 53 -7.52 8.73 -12.39
N SER A 54 -8.68 8.96 -13.00
CA SER A 54 -9.98 8.88 -12.35
C SER A 54 -10.31 7.46 -11.88
N GLU A 55 -10.06 6.46 -12.73
CA GLU A 55 -10.25 5.05 -12.41
C GLU A 55 -9.32 4.60 -11.27
N LEU A 56 -8.05 5.02 -11.33
CA LEU A 56 -7.07 4.76 -10.28
C LEU A 56 -7.52 5.35 -8.94
N ALA A 57 -8.01 6.60 -8.92
CA ALA A 57 -8.53 7.25 -7.71
C ALA A 57 -9.72 6.48 -7.12
N THR A 58 -10.65 6.04 -7.97
CA THR A 58 -11.80 5.21 -7.56
C THR A 58 -11.35 3.88 -6.95
N GLN A 59 -10.44 3.15 -7.59
CA GLN A 59 -9.96 1.87 -7.08
C GLN A 59 -9.18 2.00 -5.76
N LEU A 60 -8.49 3.11 -5.56
CA LEU A 60 -7.76 3.41 -4.32
C LEU A 60 -8.67 3.96 -3.20
N GLY A 61 -9.88 4.43 -3.53
CA GLY A 61 -10.79 5.07 -2.58
C GLY A 61 -10.25 6.40 -2.06
N ILE A 62 -9.56 7.16 -2.92
CA ILE A 62 -8.95 8.46 -2.58
C ILE A 62 -9.48 9.55 -3.51
N VAL A 63 -9.32 10.81 -3.09
CA VAL A 63 -9.70 11.96 -3.93
C VAL A 63 -8.74 12.12 -5.12
N PRO A 64 -9.21 12.62 -6.29
CA PRO A 64 -8.40 12.73 -7.51
C PRO A 64 -7.07 13.48 -7.31
N ARG A 65 -7.08 14.58 -6.56
CA ARG A 65 -5.87 15.38 -6.28
C ARG A 65 -4.77 14.56 -5.61
N SER A 66 -5.14 13.66 -4.69
CA SER A 66 -4.19 12.79 -4.00
C SER A 66 -3.64 11.72 -4.95
N ALA A 67 -4.48 11.19 -5.84
CA ALA A 67 -4.04 10.26 -6.87
C ALA A 67 -3.02 10.93 -7.81
N THR A 68 -3.29 12.17 -8.27
CA THR A 68 -2.35 12.95 -9.08
C THR A 68 -1.00 13.10 -8.39
N SER A 69 -0.97 13.58 -7.15
CA SER A 69 0.28 13.82 -6.43
C SER A 69 1.10 12.55 -6.23
N VAL A 70 0.48 11.41 -5.95
CA VAL A 70 1.22 10.15 -5.77
C VAL A 70 1.74 9.62 -7.10
N VAL A 71 0.98 9.81 -8.19
CA VAL A 71 1.42 9.41 -9.54
C VAL A 71 2.58 10.29 -10.00
N ASP A 72 2.53 11.61 -9.77
CA ASP A 72 3.63 12.53 -10.09
C ASP A 72 4.92 12.14 -9.35
N ASP A 73 4.82 11.84 -8.06
CA ASP A 73 5.96 11.38 -7.26
C ASP A 73 6.57 10.07 -7.78
N LEU A 74 5.72 9.12 -8.19
CA LEU A 74 6.14 7.83 -8.71
C LEU A 74 6.76 7.96 -10.12
N GLU A 75 6.22 8.84 -10.96
CA GLU A 75 6.75 9.16 -12.28
C GLU A 75 8.12 9.84 -12.16
N ALA A 76 8.25 10.84 -11.29
CA ALA A 76 9.52 11.51 -11.00
C ALA A 76 10.58 10.54 -10.42
N GLY A 77 10.13 9.52 -9.69
CA GLY A 77 10.99 8.42 -9.21
C GLY A 77 11.30 7.34 -10.24
N GLY A 78 10.78 7.44 -11.47
CA GLY A 78 10.99 6.46 -12.55
C GLY A 78 10.30 5.11 -12.31
N LEU A 79 9.29 5.06 -11.43
CA LEU A 79 8.59 3.83 -11.06
C LEU A 79 7.31 3.58 -11.87
N LEU A 80 6.86 4.57 -12.64
CA LEU A 80 5.77 4.44 -13.60
C LEU A 80 5.99 5.39 -14.78
N ASN A 81 5.24 5.16 -15.87
CA ASN A 81 5.17 6.07 -17.00
C ASN A 81 3.71 6.38 -17.32
N ARG A 82 3.41 7.64 -17.68
CA ARG A 82 2.12 8.01 -18.26
C ARG A 82 2.12 7.73 -19.75
N LEU A 83 0.99 7.21 -20.24
CA LEU A 83 0.71 7.16 -21.67
C LEU A 83 -0.10 8.41 -22.03
N ALA A 84 0.30 9.08 -23.11
CA ALA A 84 -0.49 10.17 -23.66
C ALA A 84 -1.81 9.61 -24.21
N ASP A 85 -2.88 10.38 -24.03
CA ASP A 85 -4.12 10.15 -24.75
C ASP A 85 -3.98 10.75 -26.14
N ASP A 86 -3.90 9.90 -27.17
CA ASP A 86 -4.17 10.30 -28.57
C ASP A 86 -5.67 10.50 -28.80
#